data_AF-A0A6V7RG95-F1
#
_entry.id   AF-A0A6V7RG95-F1
#
_cell.length_a   1.000
_cell.length_b   1.000
_cell.length_c   1.000
_cell.angle_alpha   90.00
_cell.angle_beta   90.00
_cell.angle_gamma   90.00
#
_symmetry.space_group_name_H-M   'P 1'
#
loop_
_entity.id
_entity.type
_entity.pdbx_description
1 polymer ?
#
loop_
_entity_poly.entity_id
_entity_poly.type
_entity_poly.pdbx_seq_one_letter_code
_entity_poly.pdbx_strand_id
1 'polypeptide(L)'
;MKVLDIEYTNLTDMKKSPSKAFEKAKETNTGVYVFRNSKPYGVVLTSEQYEELNKKIESLQDKIDELTISKRLTDPDVKIYTEKEVLGDRLDNITYDDDDGWE
;
A
#
# COMPACT_ATOMS: atom_id res chain seq x y z
N MET A 1 -15.65 -7.13 29.18
CA MET A 1 -15.18 -6.48 27.93
C MET A 1 -13.73 -6.12 28.14
N LYS A 2 -12.79 -6.64 27.33
CA LYS A 2 -11.45 -6.03 27.27
C LYS A 2 -11.69 -4.61 26.79
N VAL A 3 -11.43 -3.63 27.65
CA VAL A 3 -11.44 -2.22 27.29
C VAL A 3 -10.27 -2.08 26.32
N LEU A 4 -10.56 -2.15 25.02
CA LEU A 4 -9.62 -1.71 24.01
C LEU A 4 -9.38 -0.23 24.34
N ASP A 5 -8.14 0.13 24.62
CA ASP A 5 -7.71 1.51 24.82
C ASP A 5 -7.67 2.19 23.45
N ILE A 6 -8.86 2.37 22.88
CA ILE A 6 -9.07 2.92 21.55
C ILE A 6 -9.88 4.18 21.69
N GLU A 7 -9.51 5.19 20.91
CA GLU A 7 -10.30 6.39 20.85
C GLU A 7 -11.61 6.12 20.14
N TYR A 8 -12.71 6.56 20.75
CA TYR A 8 -14.04 6.34 20.20
C TYR A 8 -14.94 7.57 20.33
N THR A 9 -16.00 7.55 19.53
CA THR A 9 -17.14 8.46 19.56
C THR A 9 -18.42 7.72 19.14
N ASN A 10 -19.59 8.24 19.50
CA ASN A 10 -20.85 7.71 19.01
C ASN A 10 -21.25 8.40 17.69
N LEU A 11 -21.95 7.68 16.82
CA LEU A 11 -22.44 8.22 15.55
C LEU A 11 -23.33 9.46 15.75
N THR A 12 -24.11 9.50 16.83
CA THR A 12 -24.95 10.66 17.17
C THR A 12 -24.10 11.89 17.50
N ASP A 13 -23.03 11.73 18.26
CA ASP A 13 -22.14 12.83 18.65
C ASP A 13 -21.29 13.30 17.47
N MET A 14 -20.80 12.35 16.66
CA MET A 14 -20.11 12.66 15.42
C MET A 14 -20.98 13.45 14.44
N LYS A 15 -22.27 13.08 14.28
CA LYS A 15 -23.20 13.83 13.41
C LYS A 15 -23.41 15.26 13.88
N LYS A 16 -23.43 15.50 15.19
CA LYS A 16 -23.59 16.84 15.76
C LYS A 16 -22.36 17.71 15.56
N SER A 17 -21.18 17.12 15.61
CA SER A 17 -19.91 17.86 15.54
C SER A 17 -18.81 17.03 14.89
N PRO A 18 -18.81 16.88 13.55
CA PRO A 18 -17.82 16.06 12.85
C PRO A 18 -16.38 16.49 13.15
N SER A 19 -16.12 17.80 13.25
CA SER A 19 -14.79 18.36 13.51
C SER A 19 -14.15 17.82 14.78
N LYS A 20 -14.92 17.59 15.85
CA LYS A 20 -14.40 17.06 17.12
C LYS A 20 -13.81 15.66 16.96
N ALA A 21 -14.37 14.83 16.07
CA ALA A 21 -13.83 13.50 15.82
C ALA A 21 -12.49 13.58 15.07
N PHE A 22 -12.34 14.52 14.13
CA PHE A 22 -11.09 14.74 13.41
C PHE A 22 -10.01 15.41 14.27
N GLU A 23 -10.38 16.40 15.09
CA GLU A 23 -9.48 17.04 16.07
C GLU A 23 -8.94 15.99 17.04
N LYS A 24 -9.84 15.16 17.59
CA LYS A 24 -9.46 14.06 18.47
C LYS A 24 -8.52 13.07 17.78
N ALA A 25 -8.79 12.70 16.53
CA ALA A 25 -7.91 11.83 15.75
C ALA A 25 -6.52 12.45 15.56
N LYS A 26 -6.46 13.77 15.32
CA LYS A 26 -5.21 14.53 15.19
C LYS A 26 -4.43 14.59 16.50
N GLU A 27 -5.09 14.96 17.60
CA GLU A 27 -4.47 15.13 18.92
C GLU A 27 -3.89 13.82 19.47
N THR A 28 -4.60 12.72 19.27
CA THR A 28 -4.22 11.40 19.77
C THR A 28 -3.32 10.63 18.79
N ASN A 29 -3.09 11.21 17.61
CA ASN A 29 -2.43 10.57 16.47
C ASN A 29 -2.89 9.13 16.19
N THR A 30 -4.19 8.86 16.39
CA THR A 30 -4.80 7.55 16.14
C THR A 30 -6.18 7.70 15.50
N GLY A 31 -6.64 6.64 14.85
CA GLY A 31 -8.01 6.58 14.35
C GLY A 31 -9.04 6.57 15.47
N VAL A 32 -10.13 7.30 15.27
CA VAL A 32 -11.25 7.37 16.21
C VAL A 32 -12.37 6.44 15.71
N TYR A 33 -12.69 5.42 16.49
CA TYR A 33 -13.79 4.50 16.19
C TYR A 33 -15.15 5.17 16.40
N VAL A 34 -16.01 5.01 15.40
CA VAL A 34 -17.39 5.50 15.45
C VAL A 34 -18.29 4.33 15.78
N PHE A 35 -19.05 4.43 16.87
CA PHE A 35 -19.98 3.39 17.30
C PHE A 35 -21.43 3.73 16.95
N ARG A 36 -22.21 2.70 16.56
CA ARG A 36 -23.66 2.76 16.39
C ARG A 36 -24.29 1.57 17.14
N ASN A 37 -25.20 1.85 18.07
CA ASN A 37 -25.85 0.82 18.90
C ASN A 37 -24.82 -0.12 19.56
N SER A 38 -23.77 0.46 20.17
CA SER A 38 -22.66 -0.24 20.82
C SER A 38 -21.86 -1.19 19.91
N LYS A 39 -21.97 -1.04 18.59
CA LYS A 39 -21.16 -1.76 17.61
C LYS A 39 -20.26 -0.79 16.84
N PRO A 40 -19.00 -1.17 16.53
CA PRO A 40 -18.16 -0.40 15.62
C PRO A 40 -18.85 -0.24 14.26
N TYR A 41 -18.92 0.99 13.78
CA TYR A 41 -19.54 1.36 12.51
C TYR A 41 -18.50 1.79 11.47
N GLY A 42 -17.45 2.50 11.91
CA GLY A 42 -16.35 2.94 11.06
C GLY A 42 -15.23 3.58 11.88
N VAL A 43 -14.21 4.10 11.19
CA VAL A 43 -13.07 4.80 11.80
C VAL A 43 -12.89 6.13 11.10
N VAL A 44 -12.59 7.17 11.88
CA VAL A 44 -12.25 8.51 11.40
C VAL A 44 -10.74 8.68 11.51
N LEU A 45 -10.14 9.16 10.43
CA LEU A 45 -8.73 9.54 10.32
C LEU A 45 -8.66 10.94 9.72
N THR A 46 -7.60 11.69 10.03
CA THR A 46 -7.26 12.87 9.23
C THR A 46 -6.76 12.44 7.85
N SER A 47 -6.79 13.35 6.87
CA SER A 47 -6.25 13.08 5.54
C SER A 47 -4.76 12.71 5.60
N GLU A 48 -3.99 13.42 6.42
CA GLU A 48 -2.56 13.15 6.65
C GLU A 48 -2.32 11.73 7.19
N GLN A 49 -3.07 11.32 8.22
CA GLN A 49 -2.99 9.97 8.77
C GLN A 49 -3.34 8.89 7.75
N TYR A 50 -4.35 9.14 6.92
CA TYR A 50 -4.74 8.22 5.86
C TYR A 50 -3.66 8.09 4.79
N GLU A 51 -3.06 9.20 4.36
CA GLU A 51 -1.97 9.21 3.39
C GLU A 51 -0.71 8.53 3.93
N GLU A 52 -0.34 8.78 5.18
CA GLU A 52 0.78 8.11 5.84
C GLU A 52 0.56 6.60 5.95
N LEU A 53 -0.67 6.17 6.25
CA LEU A 53 -1.02 4.75 6.28
C LEU A 53 -0.77 4.10 4.92
N ASN A 54 -1.22 4.73 3.82
CA ASN A 54 -1.04 4.19 2.48
C ASN A 54 0.44 4.15 2.07
N LYS A 55 1.19 5.23 2.31
CA LYS A 55 2.65 5.27 2.07
C LYS A 55 3.38 4.16 2.84
N LYS A 56 2.95 3.89 4.08
CA LYS A 56 3.52 2.81 4.88
C LYS A 56 3.17 1.43 4.34
N ILE A 57 1.95 1.24 3.83
CA ILE A 57 1.55 -0.02 3.17
C ILE A 57 2.42 -0.25 1.93
N GLU A 58 2.57 0.74 1.07
CA GLU A 58 3.42 0.66 -0.13
C GLU A 58 4.87 0.30 0.25
N SER A 59 5.46 1.03 1.20
CA SER A 59 6.82 0.75 1.67
C SER A 59 6.99 -0.65 2.27
N LEU A 60 5.94 -1.20 2.91
CA LEU A 60 5.98 -2.57 3.43
C LEU A 60 5.88 -3.61 2.31
N GLN A 61 5.10 -3.33 1.27
CA GLN A 61 4.99 -4.19 0.09
C GLN A 61 6.32 -4.23 -0.66
N ASP A 62 6.96 -3.08 -0.90
CA ASP A 62 8.29 -3.02 -1.54
C ASP A 62 9.31 -3.88 -0.79
N LYS A 63 9.33 -3.79 0.55
CA LYS A 63 10.22 -4.62 1.39
C LYS A 63 9.91 -6.11 1.28
N ILE A 64 8.64 -6.49 1.16
CA ILE A 64 8.25 -7.89 0.96
C ILE A 64 8.76 -8.39 -0.40
N ASP A 65 8.68 -7.56 -1.43
CA ASP A 65 9.18 -7.89 -2.76
C ASP A 65 10.69 -8.05 -2.77
N GLU A 66 11.44 -7.12 -2.16
CA GLU A 66 12.89 -7.24 -1.97
C GLU A 66 13.29 -8.51 -1.20
N LEU A 67 12.57 -8.83 -0.13
CA LEU A 67 12.78 -10.06 0.64
C LEU A 67 12.46 -11.32 -0.18
N THR A 68 11.45 -11.25 -1.03
CA THR A 68 11.08 -12.36 -1.92
C THR A 68 12.15 -12.58 -3.00
N ILE A 69 12.66 -11.51 -3.59
CA ILE A 69 13.74 -11.55 -4.59
C ILE A 69 15.01 -12.09 -3.95
N SER A 70 15.45 -11.55 -2.81
CA SER A 70 16.64 -12.02 -2.12
C SER A 70 16.55 -13.50 -1.74
N LYS A 71 15.38 -13.95 -1.26
CA LYS A 71 15.13 -15.37 -1.00
C LYS A 71 15.27 -16.24 -2.25
N ARG A 72 14.74 -15.81 -3.40
CA ARG A 72 14.87 -16.54 -4.68
C ARG A 72 16.33 -16.61 -5.15
N LEU A 73 17.08 -15.52 -5.01
CA LEU A 73 18.50 -15.49 -5.40
C LEU A 73 19.38 -16.38 -4.51
N THR A 74 18.99 -16.60 -3.25
CA THR A 74 19.70 -17.53 -2.36
C THR A 74 19.35 -19.00 -2.58
N ASP A 75 18.32 -19.30 -3.37
CA ASP A 75 17.91 -20.67 -3.67
C ASP A 75 18.81 -21.24 -4.79
N PRO A 76 19.60 -22.29 -4.50
CA PRO A 76 20.55 -22.84 -5.48
C PRO A 76 19.88 -23.53 -6.68
N ASP A 77 18.57 -23.81 -6.62
CA ASP A 77 17.83 -24.47 -7.72
C ASP A 77 17.14 -23.47 -8.66
N VAL A 78 17.30 -22.16 -8.43
CA VAL A 78 16.70 -21.12 -9.27
C VAL A 78 17.58 -20.82 -10.47
N LYS A 79 17.04 -21.07 -11.66
CA LYS A 79 17.65 -20.65 -12.92
C LYS A 79 17.44 -19.15 -13.14
N ILE A 80 18.54 -18.40 -13.20
CA ILE A 80 18.56 -16.97 -13.50
C ILE A 80 18.82 -16.79 -15.00
N TYR A 81 18.20 -15.78 -15.60
CA TYR A 81 18.41 -15.38 -16.98
C TYR A 81 19.02 -13.98 -17.02
N THR A 82 19.95 -13.76 -17.94
CA THR A 82 20.53 -12.45 -18.24
C THR A 82 19.56 -11.58 -19.03
N GLU A 83 19.75 -10.26 -18.99
CA GLU A 83 18.96 -9.31 -19.78
C GLU A 83 18.94 -9.70 -21.28
N LYS A 84 20.09 -10.12 -21.82
CA LYS A 84 20.21 -10.57 -23.21
C LYS A 84 19.39 -11.82 -23.51
N GLU A 85 19.31 -12.78 -22.59
CA GLU A 85 18.51 -14.00 -22.78
C GLU A 85 17.00 -13.71 -22.77
N VAL A 86 16.57 -12.66 -22.06
CA VAL A 86 15.15 -12.28 -21.95
C VAL A 86 14.72 -11.34 -23.07
N LEU A 87 15.52 -10.30 -23.35
CA LEU A 87 15.18 -9.24 -24.29
C LEU A 87 15.68 -9.53 -25.72
N GLY A 88 16.63 -10.45 -25.88
CA GLY A 88 17.31 -10.67 -27.16
C GLY A 88 18.34 -9.58 -27.45
N ASP A 89 18.72 -9.45 -28.72
CA ASP A 89 19.65 -8.41 -29.15
C ASP A 89 18.94 -7.05 -29.21
N ARG A 90 19.59 -6.01 -28.66
CA ARG A 90 19.07 -4.64 -28.68
C ARG A 90 19.00 -4.13 -30.12
N LEU A 91 17.86 -3.55 -30.47
CA LEU A 91 17.59 -3.04 -31.83
C LEU A 91 18.36 -1.76 -32.20
N ASP A 92 19.24 -1.28 -31.31
CA ASP A 92 19.99 -0.04 -31.50
C ASP A 92 20.98 -0.11 -32.69
N ASN A 93 21.31 -1.32 -33.17
CA ASN A 93 22.18 -1.57 -34.32
C ASN A 93 21.62 -2.69 -35.24
N ILE A 94 20.32 -2.69 -35.53
CA ILE A 94 19.79 -3.53 -36.61
C ILE A 94 19.75 -2.77 -37.93
N THR A 95 20.17 -3.47 -38.98
CA THR A 95 19.91 -3.09 -40.36
C THR A 95 18.53 -3.64 -40.70
N TYR A 96 17.57 -2.75 -40.96
CA TYR A 96 16.26 -3.18 -41.46
C TYR A 96 16.46 -3.74 -42.87
N ASP A 97 15.87 -4.90 -43.13
CA ASP A 97 15.84 -5.50 -44.46
C ASP A 97 14.59 -4.98 -45.16
N ASP A 98 14.78 -4.14 -46.19
CA ASP A 98 13.68 -3.54 -46.94
C ASP A 98 12.88 -4.59 -47.75
N ASP A 99 13.34 -5.86 -47.82
CA ASP A 99 12.68 -6.98 -48.50
C ASP A 99 12.23 -8.08 -47.50
N ASP A 100 12.00 -7.70 -46.23
CA ASP A 100 11.52 -8.61 -45.18
C ASP A 100 10.06 -9.08 -45.37
N GLY A 101 9.36 -8.53 -46.37
CA GLY A 101 7.99 -8.86 -46.71
C GLY A 101 6.94 -8.28 -45.76
N TRP A 102 7.31 -7.29 -44.93
CA TRP A 102 6.40 -6.57 -44.03
C TRP A 102 5.99 -5.18 -44.54
N GLU A 103 6.37 -4.82 -45.77
CA GLU A 103 5.73 -3.75 -46.58
C GLU A 103 4.72 -4.28 -47.60
#